data_AF-A0A844G6K6-F1
#
_entry.id   AF-A0A844G6K6-F1
#
_cell.length_a   1.000
_cell.length_b   1.000
_cell.length_c   1.000
_cell.angle_alpha   90.00
_cell.angle_beta   90.00
_cell.angle_gamma   90.00
#
_symmetry.space_group_name_H-M   'P 1'
#
loop_
_entity.id
_entity.type
_entity.pdbx_description
1 polymer ?
#
loop_
_entity_poly.entity_id
_entity_poly.type
_entity_poly.pdbx_seq_one_letter_code
_entity_poly.pdbx_strand_id
1 'polypeptide(L)'
;MEPETEKREISGRGSAAALILALAALLGGPGLFWLQSSWANSPDDPVEPVYGPEETARMELARIGDDATDGKPAGIARLAGYLIRNGDRTAAESWLRHGAAQLKGPSLMLMYGDFLRGEEGRSGLLRADFWYARAEEAGRESADGTAGLEQFRQAVRERRQAVRAELEK
;
A
#
# COMPACT_ATOMS: atom_id res chain seq x y z
N MET A 1 66.59 19.75 66.89
CA MET A 1 67.12 20.92 66.17
C MET A 1 66.03 21.32 65.19
N GLU A 2 65.23 22.30 65.59
CA GLU A 2 64.23 23.01 64.75
C GLU A 2 64.93 23.75 63.59
N PRO A 3 64.22 24.44 62.67
CA PRO A 3 63.01 24.08 61.90
C PRO A 3 63.16 24.51 60.40
N GLU A 4 62.18 24.25 59.53
CA GLU A 4 61.79 25.13 58.39
C GLU A 4 60.52 24.58 57.70
N THR A 5 59.36 25.25 57.85
CA THR A 5 58.66 26.08 56.84
C THR A 5 58.06 25.26 55.68
N GLU A 6 56.86 25.45 55.14
CA GLU A 6 55.75 26.36 55.33
C GLU A 6 54.59 25.80 54.47
N LYS A 7 53.35 25.80 54.99
CA LYS A 7 52.11 25.60 54.22
C LYS A 7 52.07 26.62 53.07
N ARG A 8 51.58 26.27 51.87
CA ARG A 8 50.41 26.93 51.21
C ARG A 8 49.82 26.09 50.09
N GLU A 9 48.54 25.78 50.21
CA GLU A 9 47.64 25.63 49.07
C GLU A 9 47.61 26.93 48.26
N ILE A 10 47.67 26.82 46.94
CA ILE A 10 47.13 27.84 46.04
C ILE A 10 46.17 27.13 45.09
N SER A 11 44.90 27.32 45.41
CA SER A 11 43.75 27.18 44.52
C SER A 11 43.89 28.11 43.32
N GLY A 12 43.51 27.60 42.14
CA GLY A 12 42.72 28.41 41.22
C GLY A 12 43.26 28.60 39.81
N ARG A 13 42.36 28.25 38.88
CA ARG A 13 42.06 28.93 37.61
C ARG A 13 42.96 28.62 36.42
N GLY A 14 42.32 27.98 35.43
CA GLY A 14 42.48 28.41 34.05
C GLY A 14 42.96 27.33 33.08
N SER A 15 42.02 26.74 32.37
CA SER A 15 42.14 26.58 30.92
C SER A 15 43.36 25.82 30.37
N ALA A 16 43.49 24.53 30.68
CA ALA A 16 44.11 23.60 29.73
C ALA A 16 43.26 23.44 28.44
N ALA A 17 42.01 23.93 28.46
CA ALA A 17 41.14 24.05 27.29
C ALA A 17 41.44 25.27 26.39
N ALA A 18 42.43 26.12 26.71
CA ALA A 18 42.75 27.33 25.92
C ALA A 18 44.04 27.24 25.10
N LEU A 19 44.63 26.06 24.93
CA LEU A 19 45.77 25.83 24.02
C LEU A 19 45.38 24.99 22.78
N ILE A 20 44.11 25.04 22.39
CA ILE A 20 43.60 24.56 21.10
C ILE A 20 43.19 25.73 20.19
N LEU A 21 43.20 26.98 20.69
CA LEU A 21 42.77 28.18 19.94
C LEU A 21 43.89 29.21 19.73
N ALA A 22 45.08 28.76 19.30
CA ALA A 22 46.15 29.68 18.90
C ALA A 22 47.00 29.24 17.70
N LEU A 23 46.51 28.32 16.86
CA LEU A 23 47.14 27.97 15.57
C LEU A 23 46.11 27.70 14.47
N ALA A 24 45.04 28.50 14.46
CA ALA A 24 44.13 28.64 13.33
C ALA A 24 44.36 29.99 12.65
N ALA A 25 45.55 30.18 12.07
CA ALA A 25 45.79 31.27 11.13
C ALA A 25 47.13 31.03 10.43
N LEU A 26 47.13 30.31 9.29
CA LEU A 26 47.97 30.63 8.11
C LEU A 26 48.06 29.56 7.02
N LEU A 27 47.28 28.47 7.02
CA LEU A 27 47.28 27.50 5.91
C LEU A 27 45.88 26.91 5.60
N GLY A 28 44.83 27.69 5.84
CA GLY A 28 43.48 27.40 5.35
C GLY A 28 43.33 27.73 3.87
N GLY A 29 44.06 27.03 3.01
CA GLY A 29 43.90 27.14 1.55
C GLY A 29 42.63 26.40 1.08
N PRO A 30 41.91 26.90 0.06
CA PRO A 30 40.68 26.29 -0.44
C PRO A 30 40.84 24.91 -1.12
N GLY A 31 42.06 24.36 -1.15
CA GLY A 31 42.36 23.07 -1.79
C GLY A 31 41.99 21.82 -0.98
N LEU A 32 41.86 21.92 0.35
CA LEU A 32 41.53 20.75 1.19
C LEU A 32 40.02 20.43 1.21
N PHE A 33 39.16 21.37 0.81
CA PHE A 33 37.72 21.12 0.64
C PHE A 33 37.41 20.26 -0.60
N TRP A 34 38.33 20.20 -1.57
CA TRP A 34 38.17 19.42 -2.80
C TRP A 34 38.69 17.98 -2.70
N LEU A 35 39.46 17.63 -1.66
CA LEU A 35 39.98 16.28 -1.49
C LEU A 35 39.11 15.41 -0.57
N GLN A 36 38.23 16.01 0.24
CA GLN A 36 37.21 15.27 1.00
C GLN A 36 35.98 14.96 0.14
N SER A 37 35.70 15.75 -0.90
CA SER A 37 34.60 15.50 -1.84
C SER A 37 34.89 14.37 -2.84
N SER A 38 36.14 13.94 -3.03
CA SER A 38 36.45 12.82 -3.93
C SER A 38 36.23 11.44 -3.33
N TRP A 39 36.13 11.32 -1.99
CA TRP A 39 35.83 10.06 -1.30
C TRP A 39 34.35 9.94 -0.88
N ALA A 40 33.56 10.99 -1.08
CA ALA A 40 32.12 10.99 -0.84
C ALA A 40 31.30 10.55 -2.08
N ASN A 41 31.95 10.41 -3.24
CA ASN A 41 31.36 9.80 -4.43
C ASN A 41 31.74 8.31 -4.49
N SER A 42 31.27 7.50 -3.54
CA SER A 42 31.00 6.11 -3.89
C SER A 42 29.76 6.13 -4.77
N PRO A 43 29.83 5.70 -6.05
CA PRO A 43 28.64 5.49 -6.85
C PRO A 43 27.99 4.17 -6.43
N ASP A 44 27.64 4.06 -5.15
CA ASP A 44 26.70 3.07 -4.67
C ASP A 44 25.42 3.85 -4.37
N ASP A 45 24.80 4.40 -5.43
CA ASP A 45 23.35 4.58 -5.38
C ASP A 45 22.77 3.25 -4.89
N PRO A 46 21.83 3.24 -3.93
CA PRO A 46 21.21 2.00 -3.50
C PRO A 46 20.60 1.33 -4.74
N VAL A 47 21.28 0.31 -5.25
CA VAL A 47 20.80 -0.46 -6.38
C VAL A 47 19.54 -1.13 -5.89
N GLU A 48 18.38 -0.63 -6.34
CA GLU A 48 17.12 -1.31 -6.06
C GLU A 48 17.31 -2.78 -6.47
N PRO A 49 17.05 -3.73 -5.56
CA PRO A 49 17.24 -5.14 -5.87
C PRO A 49 16.39 -5.49 -7.09
N VAL A 50 17.05 -5.90 -8.17
CA VAL A 50 16.37 -6.34 -9.38
C VAL A 50 15.86 -7.75 -9.12
N TYR A 51 14.57 -7.86 -8.85
CA TYR A 51 13.90 -9.12 -8.61
C TYR A 51 13.66 -9.87 -9.93
N GLY A 52 13.82 -11.19 -9.89
CA GLY A 52 13.40 -12.05 -10.99
C GLY A 52 11.87 -12.09 -11.14
N PRO A 53 11.36 -12.49 -12.31
CA PRO A 53 9.93 -12.46 -12.63
C PRO A 53 9.05 -13.27 -11.66
N GLU A 54 9.54 -14.41 -11.16
CA GLU A 54 8.82 -15.20 -10.15
C GLU A 54 8.70 -14.46 -8.81
N GLU A 55 9.76 -13.78 -8.39
CA GLU A 55 9.77 -13.07 -7.11
C GLU A 55 8.88 -11.83 -7.18
N THR A 56 8.91 -11.10 -8.31
CA THR A 56 7.96 -10.01 -8.54
C THR A 56 6.50 -10.48 -8.50
N ALA A 57 6.21 -11.67 -9.05
CA ALA A 57 4.86 -12.23 -9.01
C ALA A 57 4.43 -12.62 -7.58
N ARG A 58 5.35 -13.19 -6.78
CA ARG A 58 5.09 -13.51 -5.37
C ARG A 58 4.81 -12.25 -4.55
N MET A 59 5.64 -11.22 -4.72
CA MET A 59 5.46 -9.93 -4.04
C MET A 59 4.15 -9.25 -4.45
N GLU A 60 3.80 -9.29 -5.74
CA GLU A 60 2.53 -8.75 -6.21
C GLU A 60 1.34 -9.49 -5.60
N LEU A 61 1.38 -10.83 -5.53
CA LEU A 61 0.33 -11.62 -4.90
C LEU A 61 0.22 -11.33 -3.40
N ALA A 62 1.34 -11.18 -2.69
CA ALA A 62 1.35 -10.79 -1.29
C ALA A 62 0.67 -9.42 -1.09
N ARG A 63 1.04 -8.43 -1.91
CA ARG A 63 0.42 -7.09 -1.88
C ARG A 63 -1.08 -7.13 -2.18
N ILE A 64 -1.51 -7.99 -3.11
CA ILE A 64 -2.94 -8.22 -3.39
C ILE A 64 -3.64 -8.81 -2.15
N GLY A 65 -3.01 -9.75 -1.46
CA GLY A 65 -3.51 -10.33 -0.21
C GLY A 65 -3.65 -9.31 0.91
N ASP A 66 -2.65 -8.44 1.08
CA ASP A 66 -2.68 -7.36 2.07
C ASP A 66 -3.79 -6.37 1.76
N ASP A 67 -3.89 -5.90 0.50
CA ASP A 67 -4.96 -5.00 0.06
C ASP A 67 -6.36 -5.63 0.29
N ALA A 68 -6.51 -6.93 0.06
CA ALA A 68 -7.77 -7.63 0.29
C ALA A 68 -8.11 -7.73 1.79
N THR A 69 -7.11 -8.02 2.62
CA THR A 69 -7.24 -8.13 4.08
C THR A 69 -7.58 -6.78 4.70
N ASP A 70 -7.04 -5.69 4.16
CA ASP A 70 -7.40 -4.31 4.51
C ASP A 70 -8.83 -3.92 4.07
N GLY A 71 -9.54 -4.81 3.36
CA GLY A 71 -10.88 -4.56 2.87
C GLY A 71 -10.93 -3.65 1.63
N LYS A 72 -9.80 -3.41 0.95
CA LYS A 72 -9.77 -2.54 -0.23
C LYS A 72 -10.48 -3.25 -1.39
N PRO A 73 -11.50 -2.64 -2.02
CA PRO A 73 -12.25 -3.28 -3.10
C PRO A 73 -11.40 -3.78 -4.26
N ALA A 74 -10.36 -3.03 -4.66
CA ALA A 74 -9.44 -3.46 -5.71
C ALA A 74 -8.59 -4.68 -5.31
N GLY A 75 -8.21 -4.80 -4.04
CA GLY A 75 -7.47 -5.97 -3.52
C GLY A 75 -8.33 -7.22 -3.57
N ILE A 76 -9.53 -7.14 -3.00
CA ILE A 76 -10.52 -8.22 -3.01
C ILE A 76 -10.84 -8.67 -4.44
N ALA A 77 -11.07 -7.72 -5.35
CA ALA A 77 -11.34 -8.00 -6.76
C ALA A 77 -10.20 -8.77 -7.45
N ARG A 78 -8.95 -8.33 -7.25
CA ARG A 78 -7.77 -8.98 -7.85
C ARG A 78 -7.53 -10.36 -7.24
N LEU A 79 -7.67 -10.51 -5.93
CA LEU A 79 -7.52 -11.79 -5.23
C LEU A 79 -8.55 -12.80 -5.71
N ALA A 80 -9.84 -12.42 -5.77
CA ALA A 80 -10.88 -13.28 -6.29
C ALA A 80 -10.62 -13.68 -7.75
N GLY A 81 -10.17 -12.75 -8.60
CA GLY A 81 -9.80 -13.06 -9.98
C GLY A 81 -8.61 -14.02 -10.09
N TYR A 82 -7.61 -13.87 -9.22
CA TYR A 82 -6.50 -14.82 -9.13
C TYR A 82 -6.99 -16.22 -8.72
N LEU A 83 -7.81 -16.31 -7.68
CA LEU A 83 -8.36 -17.57 -7.18
C LEU A 83 -9.19 -18.29 -8.25
N ILE A 84 -10.06 -17.57 -8.98
CA ILE A 84 -10.84 -18.12 -10.10
C ILE A 84 -9.92 -18.71 -11.19
N ARG A 85 -8.89 -17.98 -11.62
CA ARG A 85 -7.96 -18.47 -12.65
C ARG A 85 -7.17 -19.71 -12.22
N ASN A 86 -6.97 -19.88 -10.93
CA ASN A 86 -6.31 -21.04 -10.35
C ASN A 86 -7.30 -22.15 -9.91
N GLY A 87 -8.60 -21.99 -10.21
CA GLY A 87 -9.61 -23.01 -9.94
C GLY A 87 -10.19 -23.00 -8.52
N ASP A 88 -9.75 -22.10 -7.64
CA ASP A 88 -10.28 -21.97 -6.28
C ASP A 88 -11.52 -21.06 -6.25
N ARG A 89 -12.60 -21.57 -6.83
CA ARG A 89 -13.86 -20.84 -6.95
C ARG A 89 -14.51 -20.58 -5.60
N THR A 90 -14.34 -21.48 -4.62
CA THR A 90 -14.91 -21.35 -3.27
C THR A 90 -14.24 -20.23 -2.46
N ALA A 91 -12.92 -20.13 -2.50
CA ALA A 91 -12.23 -19.01 -1.85
C ALA A 91 -12.57 -17.68 -2.55
N ALA A 92 -12.65 -17.67 -3.89
CA ALA A 92 -13.05 -16.48 -4.63
C ALA A 92 -14.45 -15.99 -4.23
N GLU A 93 -15.43 -16.91 -4.13
CA GLU A 93 -16.78 -16.59 -3.67
C GLU A 93 -16.75 -15.97 -2.28
N SER A 94 -15.98 -16.57 -1.36
CA SER A 94 -15.89 -16.11 0.04
C SER A 94 -15.42 -14.66 0.13
N TRP A 95 -14.39 -14.30 -0.65
CA TRP A 95 -13.88 -12.93 -0.72
C TRP A 95 -14.87 -11.95 -1.35
N LEU A 96 -15.49 -12.32 -2.48
CA LEU A 96 -16.48 -11.47 -3.13
C LEU A 96 -17.72 -11.25 -2.25
N ARG A 97 -18.22 -12.31 -1.62
CA ARG A 97 -19.33 -12.26 -0.67
C ARG A 97 -18.96 -11.40 0.55
N HIS A 98 -17.76 -11.54 1.09
CA HIS A 98 -17.30 -10.70 2.20
C HIS A 98 -17.33 -9.21 1.81
N GLY A 99 -16.75 -8.87 0.66
CA GLY A 99 -16.75 -7.50 0.14
C GLY A 99 -18.14 -6.93 -0.14
N ALA A 100 -19.03 -7.74 -0.72
CA ALA A 100 -20.37 -7.34 -1.06
C ALA A 100 -21.29 -7.21 0.17
N ALA A 101 -21.26 -8.17 1.09
CA ALA A 101 -22.19 -8.26 2.21
C ALA A 101 -21.71 -7.49 3.45
N GLN A 102 -20.44 -7.64 3.81
CA GLN A 102 -19.90 -7.12 5.07
C GLN A 102 -19.33 -5.71 4.91
N LEU A 103 -18.53 -5.50 3.87
CA LEU A 103 -17.94 -4.19 3.57
C LEU A 103 -18.88 -3.27 2.79
N LYS A 104 -19.97 -3.83 2.26
CA LYS A 104 -21.00 -3.12 1.49
C LYS A 104 -20.45 -2.33 0.29
N GLY A 105 -19.38 -2.81 -0.33
CA GLY A 105 -18.76 -2.15 -1.48
C GLY A 105 -19.64 -2.28 -2.74
N PRO A 106 -20.15 -1.18 -3.35
CA PRO A 106 -21.04 -1.26 -4.52
C PRO A 106 -20.42 -2.01 -5.71
N SER A 107 -19.14 -1.77 -6.00
CA SER A 107 -18.40 -2.48 -7.05
C SER A 107 -18.23 -3.97 -6.74
N LEU A 108 -18.08 -4.35 -5.46
CA LEU A 108 -17.96 -5.75 -5.04
C LEU A 108 -19.32 -6.46 -5.10
N MET A 109 -20.42 -5.77 -4.81
CA MET A 109 -21.77 -6.30 -5.05
C MET A 109 -21.99 -6.61 -6.54
N LEU A 110 -21.57 -5.69 -7.43
CA LEU A 110 -21.62 -5.92 -8.87
C LEU A 110 -20.80 -7.14 -9.29
N MET A 111 -19.55 -7.22 -8.84
CA MET A 111 -18.67 -8.36 -9.14
C MET A 111 -19.18 -9.69 -8.58
N TYR A 112 -19.77 -9.67 -7.38
CA TYR A 112 -20.36 -10.88 -6.80
C TYR A 112 -21.60 -11.33 -7.57
N GLY A 113 -22.41 -10.38 -8.07
CA GLY A 113 -23.47 -10.67 -9.03
C GLY A 113 -22.95 -11.33 -10.32
N ASP A 114 -21.86 -10.82 -10.89
CA ASP A 114 -21.21 -11.41 -12.07
C ASP A 114 -20.71 -12.83 -11.80
N PHE A 115 -20.14 -13.08 -10.61
CA PHE A 115 -19.72 -14.40 -10.18
C PHE A 115 -20.88 -15.41 -10.08
N LEU A 116 -22.00 -14.98 -9.49
CA LEU A 116 -23.20 -15.78 -9.29
C LEU A 116 -23.96 -16.04 -10.60
N ARG A 117 -23.94 -15.08 -11.52
CA ARG A 117 -24.49 -15.26 -12.87
C ARG A 117 -23.79 -16.40 -13.62
N GLY A 118 -22.49 -16.59 -13.37
CA GLY A 118 -21.73 -17.72 -13.91
C GLY A 118 -22.04 -19.07 -13.27
N GLU A 119 -22.92 -19.13 -12.26
CA GLU A 119 -23.44 -20.40 -11.76
C GLU A 119 -24.55 -20.94 -12.67
N GLU A 120 -24.63 -22.26 -12.78
CA GLU A 120 -25.61 -22.89 -13.65
C GLU A 120 -27.05 -22.69 -13.16
N GLY A 121 -27.93 -22.39 -14.12
CA GLY A 121 -29.37 -22.42 -13.93
C GLY A 121 -29.98 -21.16 -13.31
N ARG A 122 -31.31 -21.22 -13.18
CA ARG A 122 -32.16 -20.09 -12.77
C ARG A 122 -31.80 -19.51 -11.40
N SER A 123 -31.30 -20.34 -10.47
CA SER A 123 -30.92 -19.89 -9.14
C SER A 123 -29.70 -18.96 -9.14
N GLY A 124 -28.74 -19.15 -10.05
CA GLY A 124 -27.60 -18.25 -10.22
C GLY A 124 -28.05 -16.88 -10.70
N LEU A 125 -28.91 -16.86 -11.72
CA LEU A 125 -29.50 -15.65 -12.28
C LEU A 125 -30.32 -14.84 -11.26
N LEU A 126 -31.18 -15.48 -10.47
CA LEU A 126 -31.95 -14.80 -9.43
C LEU A 126 -31.05 -14.16 -8.36
N ARG A 127 -30.02 -14.88 -7.92
CA ARG A 127 -29.04 -14.37 -6.95
C ARG A 127 -28.21 -13.23 -7.56
N ALA A 128 -27.88 -13.29 -8.84
CA ALA A 128 -27.20 -12.20 -9.55
C ALA A 128 -28.07 -10.93 -9.61
N ASP A 129 -29.35 -11.00 -10.01
CA ASP A 129 -30.23 -9.81 -10.04
C ASP A 129 -30.40 -9.20 -8.64
N PHE A 130 -30.47 -10.04 -7.60
CA PHE A 130 -30.48 -9.56 -6.21
C PHE A 130 -29.26 -8.69 -5.90
N TRP A 131 -28.04 -9.16 -6.20
CA TRP A 131 -26.83 -8.41 -5.92
C TRP A 131 -26.64 -7.19 -6.80
N TYR A 132 -27.05 -7.25 -8.06
CA TYR A 132 -27.07 -6.07 -8.92
C TYR A 132 -28.06 -5.00 -8.43
N ALA A 133 -29.21 -5.39 -7.89
CA ALA A 133 -30.15 -4.45 -7.26
C ALA A 133 -29.53 -3.74 -6.05
N ARG A 134 -28.81 -4.49 -5.21
CA ARG A 134 -28.08 -3.95 -4.06
C ARG A 134 -26.94 -3.02 -4.50
N ALA A 135 -26.23 -3.37 -5.57
CA ALA A 135 -25.19 -2.54 -6.15
C ALA A 135 -25.76 -1.20 -6.66
N GLU A 136 -26.94 -1.22 -7.30
CA GLU A 136 -27.65 -0.02 -7.75
C GLU A 136 -28.05 0.89 -6.58
N GLU A 137 -28.61 0.30 -5.53
CA GLU A 137 -29.01 1.00 -4.31
C GLU A 137 -27.80 1.68 -3.63
N ALA A 138 -26.74 0.91 -3.36
CA ALA A 138 -25.54 1.44 -2.74
C ALA A 138 -24.84 2.50 -3.62
N GLY A 139 -24.88 2.36 -4.95
CA GLY A 139 -24.38 3.38 -5.88
C GLY A 139 -25.25 4.63 -6.00
N ARG A 140 -26.49 4.64 -5.47
CA ARG A 140 -27.27 5.88 -5.33
C ARG A 140 -26.91 6.62 -4.05
N GLU A 141 -26.54 5.88 -3.00
CA GLU A 141 -26.16 6.40 -1.70
C GLU A 141 -24.71 6.91 -1.64
N SER A 142 -23.83 6.42 -2.52
CA SER A 142 -22.43 6.86 -2.61
C SER A 142 -22.36 8.29 -3.18
N ALA A 143 -21.91 9.24 -2.36
CA ALA A 143 -22.04 10.68 -2.59
C ALA A 143 -21.07 11.31 -3.62
N ASP A 144 -20.06 10.59 -4.13
CA ASP A 144 -18.93 11.21 -4.86
C ASP A 144 -18.68 10.67 -6.28
N GLY A 145 -18.48 11.60 -7.24
CA GLY A 145 -17.72 11.40 -8.49
C GLY A 145 -18.50 11.04 -9.76
N THR A 146 -18.89 12.03 -10.57
CA THR A 146 -19.83 11.90 -11.70
C THR A 146 -19.39 11.01 -12.87
N ALA A 147 -18.09 10.89 -13.17
CA ALA A 147 -17.63 10.09 -14.31
C ALA A 147 -17.57 8.57 -14.01
N GLY A 148 -17.04 8.19 -12.84
CA GLY A 148 -16.99 6.78 -12.42
C GLY A 148 -18.35 6.24 -12.01
N LEU A 149 -19.20 7.10 -11.43
CA LEU A 149 -20.53 6.73 -10.97
C LEU A 149 -21.50 6.42 -12.12
N GLU A 150 -21.48 7.20 -13.21
CA GLU A 150 -22.36 6.93 -14.33
C GLU A 150 -21.95 5.67 -15.10
N GLN A 151 -20.64 5.43 -15.27
CA GLN A 151 -20.12 4.18 -15.82
C GLN A 151 -20.55 2.98 -14.96
N PHE A 152 -20.43 3.08 -13.64
CA PHE A 152 -20.90 2.06 -12.72
C PHE A 152 -22.41 1.81 -12.84
N ARG A 153 -23.23 2.87 -12.86
CA ARG A 153 -24.69 2.75 -13.00
C ARG A 153 -25.08 2.12 -14.34
N GLN A 154 -24.43 2.52 -15.42
CA GLN A 154 -24.63 1.92 -16.73
C GLN A 154 -24.28 0.42 -16.70
N ALA A 155 -23.11 0.08 -16.14
CA ALA A 155 -22.68 -1.30 -15.96
C ALA A 155 -23.69 -2.15 -15.17
N VAL A 156 -24.28 -1.59 -14.09
CA VAL A 156 -25.34 -2.24 -13.31
C VAL A 156 -26.60 -2.44 -14.16
N ARG A 157 -27.09 -1.39 -14.84
CA ARG A 157 -28.29 -1.47 -15.69
C ARG A 157 -28.18 -2.55 -16.76
N GLU A 158 -27.06 -2.58 -17.48
CA GLU A 158 -26.80 -3.57 -18.54
C GLU A 158 -26.84 -5.00 -17.99
N ARG A 159 -26.15 -5.25 -16.87
CA ARG A 159 -26.11 -6.58 -16.24
C ARG A 159 -27.48 -7.03 -15.75
N ARG A 160 -28.26 -6.13 -15.14
CA ARG A 160 -29.64 -6.42 -14.70
C ARG A 160 -30.56 -6.72 -15.85
N GLN A 161 -30.52 -5.91 -16.91
CA GLN A 161 -31.32 -6.14 -18.11
C GLN A 161 -30.99 -7.49 -18.75
N ALA A 162 -29.69 -7.82 -18.87
CA ALA A 162 -29.25 -9.09 -19.42
C ALA A 162 -29.76 -10.28 -18.59
N VAL A 163 -29.62 -10.25 -17.26
CA VAL A 163 -30.08 -11.34 -16.39
C VAL A 163 -31.60 -11.48 -16.40
N ARG A 164 -32.35 -10.37 -16.40
CA ARG A 164 -33.82 -10.42 -16.44
C ARG A 164 -34.34 -10.98 -17.76
N ALA A 165 -33.75 -10.56 -18.89
CA ALA A 165 -34.06 -11.13 -20.20
C ALA A 165 -33.73 -12.63 -20.28
N GLU A 166 -32.75 -13.11 -19.52
CA GLU A 166 -32.43 -14.54 -19.42
C GLU A 166 -33.40 -15.31 -18.53
N LEU A 167 -33.89 -14.68 -17.45
CA LEU A 167 -34.90 -15.25 -16.54
C LEU A 167 -36.30 -15.38 -17.14
N GLU A 168 -36.60 -14.61 -18.19
CA GLU A 168 -37.88 -14.61 -18.91
C GLU A 168 -37.95 -15.66 -20.03
N LYS A 169 -36.83 -16.30 -20.37
CA LYS A 169 -36.74 -17.42 -21.34
C LYS A 169 -37.13 -18.74 -20.69
#